data_AF-A0A174KRU9-F1
#
_entry.id   AF-A0A174KRU9-F1
#
_cell.length_a   1.000
_cell.length_b   1.000
_cell.length_c   1.000
_cell.angle_alpha   90.00
_cell.angle_beta   90.00
_cell.angle_gamma   90.00
#
_symmetry.space_group_name_H-M   'P 1'
#
loop_
_entity.id
_entity.type
_entity.pdbx_description
1 polymer ?
#
loop_
_entity_poly.entity_id
_entity_poly.type
_entity_poly.pdbx_seq_one_letter_code
_entity_poly.pdbx_strand_id
1 'polypeptide(L)'
;MMLHRFTTSITDIPLPERFTYPFCYTPHPLCILAAKEVQSYLTRQTAWKDELRQGKMFGVLIVQTEHGETGYLAAFSGILAGKNLHPFFVPPVYDLLQPQGFFKIEEENISSINRNIRQLEKDKAYAALSAELARTIQSAENILATAKAQLKEAKTAREQRRKEKELNAQEEAELIRESQFQKAEYKRLERSWKARITTLQTQTEDWERRISALKSERKTRSAALQQKLFEQFGMLNYRGEVKNLCEIFGQTVHKTPPAGAGECAAPKLLQQAYLHGWKPIAMAEFWWGDSPKTEIRHHGHYYPACKGKCEPILQHMLQGLQVEENPMLKRMQVPSQNLEIVYEDPWLSVINKPAGMLSVPGKEDAVSVYSLMREQYPEADGPLTVHRLDMATSGLMLIAKTKRVHQNLQAQFKNRLVRKRYVALLEGIVPKDKDTVDLPLCLNPLDRPRQMVHTEHGKPAITDYQVLERLDGKRTRIAFYPRTGRTHQLRIHAAHPLGLHCPIIGDELYGEKADRLYLHAEYLEFTHPITGETVRITKEAEF
;
A
#
# COMPACT_ATOMS: atom_id res chain seq x y z
N MET A 1 -34.63 10.60 -17.40
CA MET A 1 -34.67 9.25 -16.79
C MET A 1 -33.49 8.47 -17.37
N MET A 2 -32.54 8.04 -16.56
CA MET A 2 -31.24 7.50 -17.02
C MET A 2 -31.11 5.99 -16.82
N LEU A 3 -32.23 5.28 -17.04
CA LEU A 3 -32.23 3.82 -17.06
C LEU A 3 -31.89 3.36 -18.47
N HIS A 4 -30.74 2.71 -18.64
CA HIS A 4 -30.35 2.14 -19.91
C HIS A 4 -31.09 0.83 -20.17
N ARG A 5 -31.54 0.65 -21.41
CA ARG A 5 -32.13 -0.60 -21.90
C ARG A 5 -31.06 -1.38 -22.64
N PHE A 6 -31.01 -2.69 -22.42
CA PHE A 6 -30.09 -3.56 -23.13
C PHE A 6 -30.38 -3.54 -24.63
N THR A 7 -29.32 -3.47 -25.43
CA THR A 7 -29.41 -3.53 -26.90
C THR A 7 -29.57 -4.98 -27.40
N THR A 8 -29.19 -5.95 -26.57
CA THR A 8 -29.34 -7.39 -26.82
C THR A 8 -30.43 -8.00 -25.93
N SER A 9 -31.08 -9.07 -26.39
CA SER A 9 -32.02 -9.81 -25.54
C SER A 9 -31.33 -10.36 -24.29
N ILE A 10 -32.04 -10.28 -23.16
CA ILE A 10 -31.60 -10.79 -21.86
C ILE A 10 -32.52 -11.89 -21.31
N THR A 11 -33.50 -12.34 -22.09
CA THR A 11 -34.54 -13.30 -21.67
C THR A 11 -33.98 -14.63 -21.19
N ASP A 12 -32.86 -15.06 -21.76
CA ASP A 12 -32.26 -16.37 -21.47
C ASP A 12 -31.28 -16.33 -20.29
N ILE A 13 -31.09 -15.16 -19.68
CA ILE A 13 -30.18 -14.97 -18.56
C ILE A 13 -31.02 -14.84 -17.28
N PRO A 14 -31.03 -15.85 -16.40
CA PRO A 14 -31.82 -15.80 -15.18
C PRO A 14 -31.35 -14.67 -14.27
N LEU A 15 -32.27 -14.04 -13.55
CA LEU A 15 -31.92 -13.08 -12.50
C LEU A 15 -31.39 -13.84 -11.28
N PRO A 16 -30.38 -13.32 -10.57
CA PRO A 16 -29.95 -13.92 -9.32
C PRO A 16 -31.05 -13.76 -8.26
N GLU A 17 -31.21 -14.76 -7.38
CA GLU A 17 -32.22 -14.74 -6.32
C GLU A 17 -31.94 -13.64 -5.27
N ARG A 18 -30.66 -13.38 -5.03
CA ARG A 18 -30.16 -12.38 -4.08
C ARG A 18 -29.21 -11.43 -4.81
N PHE A 19 -29.06 -10.21 -4.28
CA PHE A 19 -28.11 -9.25 -4.82
C PHE A 19 -26.69 -9.80 -4.75
N THR A 20 -25.95 -9.73 -5.85
CA THR A 20 -24.57 -10.26 -5.95
C THR A 20 -23.66 -9.64 -4.90
N TYR A 21 -22.83 -10.45 -4.23
CA TYR A 21 -21.93 -9.96 -3.17
C TYR A 21 -20.83 -9.03 -3.72
N PRO A 22 -20.84 -7.71 -3.41
CA PRO A 22 -20.01 -6.74 -4.14
C PRO A 22 -18.52 -6.72 -3.75
N PHE A 23 -18.12 -7.50 -2.74
CA PHE A 23 -16.75 -7.54 -2.23
C PHE A 23 -15.96 -8.77 -2.67
N CYS A 24 -16.56 -9.66 -3.47
CA CYS A 24 -15.89 -10.79 -4.10
C CYS A 24 -16.32 -10.84 -5.57
N TYR A 25 -15.38 -10.88 -6.48
CA TYR A 25 -15.67 -10.56 -7.86
C TYR A 25 -15.78 -11.83 -8.74
N THR A 26 -16.99 -12.11 -9.17
CA THR A 26 -17.38 -12.89 -10.35
C THR A 26 -18.70 -12.27 -10.81
N PRO A 27 -18.74 -11.47 -11.88
CA PRO A 27 -19.92 -10.70 -12.19
C PRO A 27 -20.98 -11.60 -12.80
N HIS A 28 -22.20 -11.24 -12.51
CA HIS A 28 -23.36 -11.80 -13.19
C HIS A 28 -23.28 -11.55 -14.71
N PRO A 29 -23.72 -12.48 -15.58
CA PRO A 29 -23.69 -12.30 -17.04
C PRO A 29 -24.37 -11.01 -17.52
N LEU A 30 -25.45 -10.57 -16.86
CA LEU A 30 -26.10 -9.28 -17.15
C LEU A 30 -25.17 -8.09 -16.92
N CYS A 31 -24.36 -8.11 -15.86
CA CYS A 31 -23.37 -7.06 -15.61
C CYS A 31 -22.28 -7.06 -16.68
N ILE A 32 -21.89 -8.23 -17.21
CA ILE A 32 -20.92 -8.33 -18.31
C ILE A 32 -21.48 -7.69 -19.57
N LEU A 33 -22.75 -7.97 -19.92
CA LEU A 33 -23.42 -7.35 -21.06
C LEU A 33 -23.51 -5.82 -20.91
N ALA A 34 -24.01 -5.34 -19.76
CA ALA A 34 -24.08 -3.91 -19.49
C ALA A 34 -22.70 -3.24 -19.56
N ALA A 35 -21.67 -3.87 -18.97
CA ALA A 35 -20.30 -3.36 -19.02
C ALA A 35 -19.77 -3.26 -20.45
N LYS A 36 -20.04 -4.24 -21.33
CA LYS A 36 -19.66 -4.19 -22.75
C LYS A 36 -20.31 -3.01 -23.49
N GLU A 37 -21.57 -2.69 -23.17
CA GLU A 37 -22.25 -1.53 -23.74
C GLU A 37 -21.61 -0.21 -23.26
N VAL A 38 -21.26 -0.12 -21.96
CA VAL A 38 -20.50 1.02 -21.43
C VAL A 38 -19.12 1.13 -22.09
N GLN A 39 -18.38 0.03 -22.24
CA GLN A 39 -17.07 0.01 -22.92
C GLN A 39 -17.18 0.47 -24.38
N SER A 40 -18.22 0.04 -25.09
CA SER A 40 -18.53 0.47 -26.46
C SER A 40 -18.88 1.96 -26.53
N TYR A 41 -19.58 2.48 -25.52
CA TYR A 41 -19.80 3.92 -25.37
C TYR A 41 -18.48 4.68 -25.17
N LEU A 42 -17.62 4.23 -24.24
CA LEU A 42 -16.33 4.86 -23.93
C LEU A 42 -15.40 4.92 -25.14
N THR A 43 -15.34 3.86 -25.93
CA THR A 43 -14.49 3.79 -27.14
C THR A 43 -14.88 4.85 -28.19
N ARG A 44 -16.14 5.30 -28.21
CA ARG A 44 -16.64 6.33 -29.11
C ARG A 44 -16.34 7.76 -28.64
N GLN A 45 -15.87 7.96 -27.41
CA GLN A 45 -15.63 9.29 -26.83
C GLN A 45 -14.22 9.78 -27.14
N THR A 46 -14.01 10.28 -28.36
CA THR A 46 -12.70 10.78 -28.82
C THR A 46 -12.14 11.90 -27.95
N ALA A 47 -13.00 12.77 -27.40
CA ALA A 47 -12.61 13.86 -26.51
C ALA A 47 -12.04 13.39 -25.15
N TRP A 48 -12.27 12.13 -24.76
CA TRP A 48 -11.83 11.59 -23.46
C TRP A 48 -10.59 10.71 -23.57
N LYS A 49 -10.05 10.53 -24.79
CA LYS A 49 -9.02 9.52 -25.09
C LYS A 49 -7.80 9.58 -24.18
N ASP A 50 -7.28 10.79 -23.91
CA ASP A 50 -6.08 10.96 -23.09
C ASP A 50 -6.34 10.70 -21.61
N GLU A 51 -7.52 11.05 -21.10
CA GLU A 51 -7.89 10.77 -19.72
C GLU A 51 -8.23 9.29 -19.51
N LEU A 52 -8.96 8.68 -20.44
CA LEU A 52 -9.26 7.25 -20.40
C LEU A 52 -7.99 6.40 -20.50
N ARG A 53 -6.95 6.87 -21.21
CA ARG A 53 -5.64 6.21 -21.22
C ARG A 53 -5.00 6.17 -19.82
N GLN A 54 -5.18 7.20 -19.00
CA GLN A 54 -4.61 7.26 -17.65
C GLN A 54 -5.26 6.29 -16.65
N GLY A 55 -6.38 5.65 -17.04
CA GLY A 55 -7.06 4.69 -16.19
C GLY A 55 -8.17 5.30 -15.34
N LYS A 56 -9.35 4.67 -15.35
CA LYS A 56 -10.47 5.05 -14.48
C LYS A 56 -11.35 3.84 -14.15
N MET A 57 -11.97 3.87 -12.97
CA MET A 57 -12.95 2.86 -12.57
C MET A 57 -14.34 3.23 -13.09
N PHE A 58 -15.02 2.27 -13.70
CA PHE A 58 -16.41 2.35 -14.12
C PHE A 58 -17.21 1.26 -13.42
N GLY A 59 -18.53 1.45 -13.32
CA GLY A 59 -19.42 0.48 -12.73
C GLY A 59 -20.76 0.42 -13.43
N VAL A 60 -21.38 -0.75 -13.36
CA VAL A 60 -22.74 -1.00 -13.81
C VAL A 60 -23.56 -1.60 -12.68
N LEU A 61 -24.83 -1.23 -12.62
CA LEU A 61 -25.80 -1.81 -11.70
C LEU A 61 -27.04 -2.20 -12.48
N ILE A 62 -27.36 -3.50 -12.45
CA ILE A 62 -28.62 -4.03 -12.96
C ILE A 62 -29.70 -3.70 -11.93
N VAL A 63 -30.80 -3.13 -12.41
CA VAL A 63 -31.93 -2.75 -11.58
C VAL A 63 -33.23 -3.23 -12.21
N GLN A 64 -34.21 -3.50 -11.35
CA GLN A 64 -35.58 -3.74 -11.75
C GLN A 64 -36.47 -2.59 -11.26
N THR A 65 -37.26 -2.01 -12.15
CA THR A 65 -38.21 -0.96 -11.80
C THR A 65 -39.43 -1.53 -11.07
N GLU A 66 -40.26 -0.66 -10.48
CA GLU A 66 -41.52 -1.07 -9.83
C GLU A 66 -42.50 -1.77 -10.80
N HIS A 67 -42.38 -1.50 -12.10
CA HIS A 67 -43.18 -2.15 -13.15
C HIS A 67 -42.55 -3.46 -13.68
N GLY A 68 -41.46 -3.93 -13.08
CA GLY A 68 -40.78 -5.16 -13.46
C GLY A 68 -39.80 -5.03 -14.63
N GLU A 69 -39.65 -3.85 -15.23
CA GLU A 69 -38.68 -3.62 -16.31
C GLU A 69 -37.25 -3.77 -15.78
N THR A 70 -36.44 -4.59 -16.45
CA THR A 70 -35.02 -4.76 -16.13
C THR A 70 -34.17 -3.88 -17.04
N GLY A 71 -33.29 -3.10 -16.43
CA GLY A 71 -32.33 -2.26 -17.13
C GLY A 71 -31.04 -2.10 -16.33
N TYR A 72 -30.18 -1.18 -16.74
CA TYR A 72 -28.95 -0.92 -16.01
C TYR A 72 -28.63 0.57 -15.86
N LEU A 73 -27.88 0.86 -14.80
CA LEU A 73 -27.26 2.15 -14.53
C LEU A 73 -25.76 2.06 -14.77
N ALA A 74 -25.15 3.17 -15.17
CA ALA A 74 -23.71 3.26 -15.37
C ALA A 74 -23.12 4.41 -14.54
N ALA A 75 -21.93 4.22 -13.98
CA ALA A 75 -21.21 5.23 -13.20
C ALA A 75 -19.70 5.15 -13.47
N PHE A 76 -18.97 6.17 -13.06
CA PHE A 76 -17.51 6.23 -13.07
C PHE A 76 -16.99 6.80 -11.74
N SER A 77 -15.73 6.55 -11.37
CA SER A 77 -15.14 7.11 -10.15
C SER A 77 -14.65 8.55 -10.33
N GLY A 78 -14.91 9.44 -9.37
CA GLY A 78 -14.39 10.81 -9.35
C GLY A 78 -14.93 11.68 -10.48
N ILE A 79 -14.03 12.38 -11.18
CA ILE A 79 -14.30 13.30 -12.30
C ILE A 79 -13.87 12.64 -13.61
N LEU A 80 -14.58 12.91 -14.70
CA LEU A 80 -14.29 12.46 -16.06
C LEU A 80 -14.37 13.65 -17.03
N ALA A 81 -13.34 13.88 -17.81
CA ALA A 81 -13.21 14.99 -18.77
C ALA A 81 -13.52 16.36 -18.14
N GLY A 82 -13.01 16.59 -16.93
CA GLY A 82 -13.22 17.82 -16.15
C GLY A 82 -14.62 18.02 -15.60
N LYS A 83 -15.53 17.04 -15.74
CA LYS A 83 -16.92 17.10 -15.26
C LYS A 83 -17.28 15.86 -14.43
N ASN A 84 -18.20 16.02 -13.50
CA ASN A 84 -18.79 14.94 -12.71
C ASN A 84 -20.20 14.56 -13.21
N LEU A 85 -20.78 15.37 -14.09
CA LEU A 85 -22.09 15.18 -14.71
C LEU A 85 -21.93 14.88 -16.20
N HIS A 86 -22.41 13.72 -16.61
CA HIS A 86 -22.42 13.27 -18.01
C HIS A 86 -23.76 12.59 -18.32
N PRO A 87 -24.40 12.83 -19.47
CA PRO A 87 -25.74 12.29 -19.77
C PRO A 87 -25.86 10.76 -19.74
N PHE A 88 -24.75 10.04 -19.94
CA PHE A 88 -24.72 8.58 -19.95
C PHE A 88 -24.53 7.95 -18.56
N PHE A 89 -24.11 8.73 -17.57
CA PHE A 89 -23.72 8.23 -16.25
C PHE A 89 -24.52 8.88 -15.14
N VAL A 90 -24.85 8.09 -14.11
CA VAL A 90 -25.63 8.58 -12.96
C VAL A 90 -24.94 9.79 -12.31
N PRO A 91 -25.71 10.75 -11.78
CA PRO A 91 -25.15 11.94 -11.15
C PRO A 91 -24.30 11.59 -9.92
N PRO A 92 -23.41 12.50 -9.48
CA PRO A 92 -22.72 12.33 -8.22
C PRO A 92 -23.72 12.41 -7.05
N VAL A 93 -23.42 11.74 -5.93
CA VAL A 93 -24.21 11.84 -4.69
C VAL A 93 -24.24 13.31 -4.21
N TYR A 94 -23.12 14.01 -4.35
CA TYR A 94 -22.99 15.43 -4.07
C TYR A 94 -22.15 16.11 -5.16
N ASP A 95 -22.61 17.26 -5.67
CA ASP A 95 -21.93 18.00 -6.73
C ASP A 95 -20.81 18.91 -6.19
N LEU A 96 -19.58 18.41 -6.28
CA LEU A 96 -18.36 19.11 -5.88
C LEU A 96 -17.96 20.27 -6.79
N LEU A 97 -18.46 20.31 -8.03
CA LEU A 97 -17.99 21.22 -9.08
C LEU A 97 -18.85 22.47 -9.21
N GLN A 98 -19.82 22.67 -8.31
CA GLN A 98 -20.63 23.89 -8.29
C GLN A 98 -19.72 25.12 -8.13
N PRO A 99 -19.69 26.06 -9.10
CA PRO A 99 -18.74 27.18 -9.11
C PRO A 99 -18.86 28.09 -7.88
N GLN A 100 -20.06 28.19 -7.29
CA GLN A 100 -20.34 28.96 -6.06
C GLN A 100 -20.39 28.08 -4.80
N GLY A 101 -20.10 26.79 -4.92
CA GLY A 101 -20.08 25.86 -3.79
C GLY A 101 -18.92 26.18 -2.84
N PHE A 102 -19.14 25.96 -1.54
CA PHE A 102 -18.11 26.18 -0.50
C PHE A 102 -16.80 25.43 -0.81
N PHE A 103 -16.89 24.30 -1.53
CA PHE A 103 -15.74 23.49 -1.90
C PHE A 103 -14.77 24.24 -2.81
N LYS A 104 -15.26 24.85 -3.90
CA LYS A 104 -14.42 25.58 -4.86
C LYS A 104 -13.80 26.84 -4.26
N ILE A 105 -14.55 27.54 -3.41
CA ILE A 105 -14.08 28.74 -2.72
C ILE A 105 -12.92 28.39 -1.77
N GLU A 106 -13.09 27.38 -0.91
CA GLU A 106 -12.04 26.98 0.03
C GLU A 106 -10.87 26.26 -0.66
N GLU A 107 -11.11 25.54 -1.76
CA GLU A 107 -10.05 24.95 -2.59
C GLU A 107 -9.13 26.03 -3.18
N GLU A 108 -9.68 27.15 -3.66
CA GLU A 108 -8.88 28.28 -4.16
C GLU A 108 -8.12 28.98 -3.03
N ASN A 109 -8.75 29.15 -1.86
CA ASN A 109 -8.06 29.68 -0.66
C ASN A 109 -6.85 28.80 -0.29
N ILE A 110 -7.02 27.48 -0.22
CA ILE A 110 -5.93 26.53 0.05
C ILE A 110 -4.87 26.58 -1.05
N SER A 111 -5.29 26.70 -2.32
CA SER A 111 -4.38 26.80 -3.46
C SER A 111 -3.55 28.09 -3.41
N SER A 112 -4.14 29.20 -2.97
CA SER A 112 -3.42 30.47 -2.76
C SER A 112 -2.36 30.35 -1.65
N ILE A 113 -2.68 29.68 -0.53
CA ILE A 113 -1.71 29.42 0.53
C ILE A 113 -0.56 28.56 0.01
N ASN A 114 -0.84 27.52 -0.79
CA ASN A 114 0.20 26.71 -1.41
C ASN A 114 1.11 27.53 -2.34
N ARG A 115 0.55 28.46 -3.13
CA ARG A 115 1.34 29.39 -3.95
C ARG A 115 2.23 30.28 -3.09
N ASN A 116 1.71 30.82 -1.99
CA ASN A 116 2.47 31.65 -1.06
C ASN A 116 3.61 30.89 -0.38
N ILE A 117 3.37 29.65 0.08
CA ILE A 117 4.41 28.78 0.64
C ILE A 117 5.53 28.56 -0.39
N ARG A 118 5.17 28.18 -1.63
CA ARG A 118 6.16 27.96 -2.70
C ARG A 118 6.94 29.23 -3.04
N GLN A 119 6.30 30.40 -2.98
CA GLN A 119 6.96 31.68 -3.23
C GLN A 119 7.98 32.00 -2.13
N LEU A 120 7.62 31.83 -0.86
CA LEU A 120 8.54 32.04 0.28
C LEU A 120 9.70 31.03 0.26
N GLU A 121 9.43 29.75 0.01
CA GLU A 121 10.46 28.69 -0.05
C GLU A 121 11.45 28.90 -1.21
N LYS A 122 11.02 29.54 -2.31
CA LYS A 122 11.86 29.86 -3.48
C LYS A 122 12.38 31.30 -3.47
N ASP A 123 12.13 32.06 -2.41
CA ASP A 123 12.55 33.45 -2.34
C ASP A 123 14.09 33.53 -2.32
N LYS A 124 14.64 34.42 -3.17
CA LYS A 124 16.09 34.58 -3.31
C LYS A 124 16.74 35.08 -2.02
N ALA A 125 16.05 35.94 -1.27
CA ALA A 125 16.56 36.46 0.00
C ALA A 125 16.63 35.35 1.05
N TYR A 126 15.59 34.51 1.15
CA TYR A 126 15.58 33.37 2.06
C TYR A 126 16.67 32.35 1.70
N ALA A 127 16.81 32.02 0.42
CA ALA A 127 17.85 31.09 -0.06
C ALA A 127 19.27 31.63 0.21
N ALA A 128 19.51 32.91 -0.07
CA ALA A 128 20.80 33.55 0.19
C ALA A 128 21.13 33.61 1.69
N LEU A 129 20.15 33.94 2.52
CA LEU A 129 20.29 33.99 3.97
C LEU A 129 20.60 32.62 4.56
N SER A 130 19.87 31.58 4.14
CA SER A 130 20.08 30.20 4.58
C SER A 130 21.47 29.69 4.17
N ALA A 131 21.91 30.02 2.96
CA ALA A 131 23.25 29.67 2.48
C ALA A 131 24.36 30.45 3.22
N GLU A 132 24.14 31.71 3.58
CA GLU A 132 25.07 32.52 4.38
C GLU A 132 25.17 32.00 5.82
N LEU A 133 24.04 31.62 6.43
CA LEU A 133 24.02 30.98 7.75
C LEU A 133 24.82 29.68 7.75
N ALA A 134 24.57 28.79 6.78
CA ALA A 134 25.29 27.52 6.65
C ALA A 134 26.81 27.74 6.46
N ARG A 135 27.20 28.67 5.57
CA ARG A 135 28.61 29.03 5.37
C ARG A 135 29.26 29.64 6.62
N THR A 136 28.51 30.47 7.35
CA THR A 136 28.99 31.11 8.58
C THR A 136 29.20 30.08 9.70
N ILE A 137 28.27 29.13 9.87
CA ILE A 137 28.41 28.02 10.82
C ILE A 137 29.65 27.19 10.49
N GLN A 138 29.79 26.77 9.23
CA GLN A 138 30.94 25.97 8.80
C GLN A 138 32.27 26.71 9.00
N SER A 139 32.31 28.01 8.71
CA SER A 139 33.50 28.85 8.90
C SER A 139 33.85 28.99 10.38
N ALA A 140 32.84 29.20 11.24
CA ALA A 140 33.02 29.27 12.69
C ALA A 140 33.58 27.96 13.25
N GLU A 141 33.03 26.81 12.84
CA GLU A 141 33.52 25.49 13.25
C GLU A 141 34.99 25.29 12.88
N ASN A 142 35.37 25.58 11.63
CA ASN A 142 36.75 25.42 11.15
C ASN A 142 37.74 26.34 11.86
N ILE A 143 37.38 27.61 12.04
CA ILE A 143 38.23 28.63 12.66
C ILE A 143 38.39 28.36 14.16
N LEU A 144 37.29 28.02 14.86
CA LEU A 144 37.36 27.68 16.29
C LEU A 144 38.12 26.37 16.52
N ALA A 145 37.99 25.38 15.62
CA ALA A 145 38.78 24.15 15.68
C ALA A 145 40.29 24.44 15.55
N THR A 146 40.67 25.27 14.57
CA THR A 146 42.07 25.70 14.37
C THR A 146 42.61 26.45 15.59
N ALA A 147 41.86 27.45 16.09
CA ALA A 147 42.26 28.22 17.26
C ALA A 147 42.38 27.35 18.52
N LYS A 148 41.52 26.33 18.67
CA LYS A 148 41.58 25.36 19.77
C LYS A 148 42.80 24.45 19.66
N ALA A 149 43.20 24.05 18.46
CA ALA A 149 44.43 23.29 18.21
C ALA A 149 45.68 24.12 18.58
N GLN A 150 45.75 25.37 18.14
CA GLN A 150 46.83 26.30 18.50
C GLN A 150 46.94 26.52 20.01
N LEU A 151 45.81 26.67 20.71
CA LEU A 151 45.78 26.74 22.17
C LEU A 151 46.36 25.48 22.85
N LYS A 152 46.13 24.30 22.26
CA LYS A 152 46.66 23.03 22.76
C LYS A 152 48.17 22.96 22.54
N GLU A 153 48.66 23.29 21.35
CA GLU A 153 50.09 23.35 21.03
C GLU A 153 50.83 24.36 21.92
N ALA A 154 50.30 25.58 22.05
CA ALA A 154 50.87 26.61 22.92
C ALA A 154 50.88 26.18 24.39
N LYS A 155 49.87 25.42 24.85
CA LYS A 155 49.89 24.83 26.20
C LYS A 155 51.04 23.84 26.35
N THR A 156 51.21 22.93 25.39
CA THR A 156 52.28 21.93 25.40
C THR A 156 53.67 22.58 25.36
N ALA A 157 53.88 23.59 24.51
CA ALA A 157 55.14 24.33 24.44
C ALA A 157 55.50 25.03 25.77
N ARG A 158 54.51 25.61 26.46
CA ARG A 158 54.70 26.23 27.78
C ARG A 158 55.02 25.19 28.87
N GLU A 159 54.39 24.02 28.82
CA GLU A 159 54.72 22.89 29.72
C GLU A 159 56.14 22.37 29.48
N GLN A 160 56.60 22.34 28.23
CA GLN A 160 57.95 21.92 27.88
C GLN A 160 59.00 22.94 28.33
N ARG A 161 58.78 24.24 28.13
CA ARG A 161 59.64 25.32 28.66
C ARG A 161 59.83 25.25 30.17
N ARG A 162 58.79 24.88 30.91
CA ARG A 162 58.84 24.69 32.38
C ARG A 162 59.67 23.47 32.81
N LYS A 163 59.86 22.49 31.92
CA LYS A 163 60.67 21.29 32.18
C LYS A 163 62.14 21.46 31.79
N GLU A 164 62.41 22.22 30.73
CA GLU A 164 63.77 22.35 30.16
C GLU A 164 64.64 23.39 30.86
N LYS A 165 64.05 24.35 31.60
CA LYS A 165 64.77 25.47 32.22
C LYS A 165 64.15 25.84 33.58
N GLU A 166 64.99 26.10 34.58
CA GLU A 166 64.53 26.79 35.80
C GLU A 166 64.19 28.23 35.46
N LEU A 167 62.91 28.57 35.53
CA LEU A 167 62.37 29.87 35.18
C LEU A 167 62.44 30.80 36.40
N ASN A 168 62.80 32.07 36.18
CA ASN A 168 62.69 33.08 37.22
C ASN A 168 61.23 33.55 37.39
N ALA A 169 60.92 34.24 38.49
CA ALA A 169 59.56 34.70 38.81
C ALA A 169 58.94 35.60 37.71
N GLN A 170 59.77 36.30 36.94
CA GLN A 170 59.33 37.20 35.87
C GLN A 170 58.92 36.41 34.61
N GLU A 171 59.71 35.41 34.23
CA GLU A 171 59.44 34.48 33.12
C GLU A 171 58.17 33.65 33.41
N GLU A 172 57.95 33.21 34.66
CA GLU A 172 56.76 32.45 35.03
C GLU A 172 55.47 33.30 34.97
N ALA A 173 55.55 34.56 35.41
CA ALA A 173 54.45 35.53 35.28
C ALA A 173 54.13 35.87 33.82
N GLU A 174 55.11 35.85 32.92
CA GLU A 174 54.88 36.01 31.47
C GLU A 174 54.12 34.82 30.87
N LEU A 175 54.50 33.58 31.20
CA LEU A 175 53.79 32.38 30.71
C LEU A 175 52.34 32.30 31.19
N ILE A 176 52.05 32.80 32.40
CA ILE A 176 50.69 32.91 32.93
C ILE A 176 49.90 33.97 32.15
N ARG A 177 50.48 35.15 31.93
CA ARG A 177 49.87 36.22 31.13
C ARG A 177 49.59 35.78 29.70
N GLU A 178 50.54 35.10 29.06
CA GLU A 178 50.35 34.50 27.73
C GLU A 178 49.17 33.51 27.71
N SER A 179 49.08 32.65 28.73
CA SER A 179 47.96 31.71 28.87
C SER A 179 46.61 32.40 28.96
N GLN A 180 46.53 33.44 29.80
CA GLN A 180 45.30 34.17 30.07
C GLN A 180 44.89 34.94 28.81
N PHE A 181 45.85 35.56 28.13
CA PHE A 181 45.66 36.26 26.88
C PHE A 181 45.10 35.33 25.79
N GLN A 182 45.75 34.19 25.51
CA GLN A 182 45.30 33.24 24.47
C GLN A 182 43.89 32.68 24.76
N LYS A 183 43.58 32.38 26.03
CA LYS A 183 42.24 31.93 26.43
C LYS A 183 41.19 33.03 26.27
N ALA A 184 41.54 34.27 26.61
CA ALA A 184 40.65 35.42 26.44
C ALA A 184 40.38 35.72 24.95
N GLU A 185 41.41 35.64 24.10
CA GLU A 185 41.28 35.80 22.64
C GLU A 185 40.38 34.73 22.03
N TYR A 186 40.56 33.45 22.39
CA TYR A 186 39.66 32.39 21.96
C TYR A 186 38.20 32.64 22.40
N LYS A 187 37.99 33.10 23.64
CA LYS A 187 36.66 33.44 24.15
C LYS A 187 36.03 34.63 23.42
N ARG A 188 36.82 35.65 23.04
CA ARG A 188 36.35 36.77 22.21
C ARG A 188 35.94 36.28 20.82
N LEU A 189 36.75 35.42 20.20
CA LEU A 189 36.47 34.81 18.90
C LEU A 189 35.22 33.93 18.92
N GLU A 190 35.05 33.09 19.94
CA GLU A 190 33.85 32.28 20.15
C GLU A 190 32.60 33.17 20.28
N ARG A 191 32.70 34.27 21.04
CA ARG A 191 31.60 35.21 21.25
C ARG A 191 31.23 35.97 19.97
N SER A 192 32.21 36.37 19.16
CA SER A 192 31.94 37.10 17.91
C SER A 192 31.26 36.21 16.86
N TRP A 193 31.73 34.97 16.68
CA TRP A 193 31.06 34.00 15.81
C TRP A 193 29.67 33.65 16.31
N LYS A 194 29.50 33.42 17.61
CA LYS A 194 28.19 33.16 18.20
C LYS A 194 27.22 34.31 17.92
N ALA A 195 27.62 35.55 18.13
CA ALA A 195 26.79 36.71 17.83
C ALA A 195 26.37 36.77 16.35
N ARG A 196 27.32 36.56 15.42
CA ARG A 196 27.04 36.56 13.97
C ARG A 196 26.07 35.44 13.55
N ILE A 197 26.28 34.22 14.07
CA ILE A 197 25.38 33.08 13.84
C ILE A 197 24.01 33.40 14.40
N THR A 198 23.90 33.89 15.65
CA THR A 198 22.61 34.23 16.26
C THR A 198 21.84 35.26 15.44
N THR A 199 22.50 36.28 14.88
CA THR A 199 21.83 37.27 14.01
C THR A 199 21.25 36.63 12.75
N LEU A 200 22.06 35.88 12.00
CA LEU A 200 21.62 35.21 10.76
C LEU A 200 20.55 34.15 11.04
N GLN A 201 20.69 33.44 12.15
CA GLN A 201 19.74 32.43 12.59
C GLN A 201 18.38 33.06 12.93
N THR A 202 18.36 34.15 13.71
CA THR A 202 17.12 34.88 14.04
C THR A 202 16.40 35.35 12.78
N GLN A 203 17.14 35.85 11.78
CA GLN A 203 16.56 36.27 10.51
C GLN A 203 15.97 35.08 9.74
N THR A 204 16.67 33.94 9.73
CA THR A 204 16.22 32.72 9.03
C THR A 204 14.99 32.12 9.70
N GLU A 205 14.97 32.09 11.04
CA GLU A 205 13.84 31.61 11.85
C GLU A 205 12.56 32.43 11.60
N ASP A 206 12.66 33.72 11.26
CA ASP A 206 11.47 34.50 10.91
C ASP A 206 10.78 34.00 9.63
N TRP A 207 11.56 33.68 8.60
CA TRP A 207 11.06 33.08 7.36
C TRP A 207 10.45 31.70 7.62
N GLU A 208 11.15 30.85 8.37
CA GLU A 208 10.69 29.51 8.72
C GLU A 208 9.40 29.54 9.54
N ARG A 209 9.27 30.49 10.48
CA ARG A 209 8.03 30.70 11.23
C ARG A 209 6.86 31.07 10.32
N ARG A 210 7.06 31.96 9.34
CA ARG A 210 6.02 32.32 8.36
C ARG A 210 5.59 31.13 7.50
N ILE A 211 6.56 30.38 6.98
CA ILE A 211 6.30 29.17 6.18
C ILE A 211 5.56 28.12 7.02
N SER A 212 5.99 27.90 8.26
CA SER A 212 5.36 26.96 9.19
C SER A 212 3.93 27.36 9.55
N ALA A 213 3.68 28.66 9.80
CA ALA A 213 2.35 29.18 10.06
C ALA A 213 1.40 28.94 8.88
N LEU A 214 1.84 29.21 7.63
CA LEU A 214 1.06 28.94 6.43
C LEU A 214 0.82 27.43 6.22
N LYS A 215 1.82 26.58 6.48
CA LYS A 215 1.66 25.11 6.43
C LYS A 215 0.62 24.61 7.45
N SER A 216 0.62 25.18 8.66
CA SER A 216 -0.36 24.88 9.71
C SER A 216 -1.76 25.34 9.30
N GLU A 217 -1.90 26.58 8.82
CA GLU A 217 -3.18 27.12 8.33
C GLU A 217 -3.74 26.27 7.19
N ARG A 218 -2.90 25.94 6.19
CA ARG A 218 -3.29 25.07 5.07
C ARG A 218 -3.79 23.73 5.55
N LYS A 219 -3.12 23.11 6.52
CA LYS A 219 -3.52 21.82 7.10
C LYS A 219 -4.87 21.92 7.79
N THR A 220 -5.07 22.93 8.63
CA THR A 220 -6.33 23.16 9.35
C THR A 220 -7.49 23.41 8.40
N ARG A 221 -7.32 24.31 7.41
CA ARG A 221 -8.34 24.58 6.39
C ARG A 221 -8.67 23.35 5.56
N SER A 222 -7.65 22.62 5.12
CA SER A 222 -7.85 21.38 4.35
C SER A 222 -8.62 20.31 5.14
N ALA A 223 -8.34 20.17 6.44
CA ALA A 223 -9.06 19.23 7.30
C ALA A 223 -10.52 19.66 7.52
N ALA A 224 -10.75 20.95 7.83
CA ALA A 224 -12.10 21.49 7.99
C ALA A 224 -12.93 21.38 6.70
N LEU A 225 -12.31 21.63 5.55
CA LEU A 225 -12.96 21.48 4.24
C LEU A 225 -13.37 20.04 3.98
N GLN A 226 -12.49 19.07 4.22
CA GLN A 226 -12.81 17.64 4.06
C GLN A 226 -13.93 17.20 5.01
N GLN A 227 -13.88 17.63 6.28
CA GLN A 227 -14.91 17.34 7.26
C GLN A 227 -16.29 17.85 6.81
N LYS A 228 -16.37 19.14 6.44
CA LYS A 228 -17.59 19.75 5.92
C LYS A 228 -18.09 19.05 4.66
N LEU A 229 -17.17 18.59 3.81
CA LEU A 229 -17.50 17.86 2.61
C LEU A 229 -18.14 16.50 2.92
N PHE A 230 -17.56 15.72 3.83
CA PHE A 230 -18.07 14.40 4.22
C PHE A 230 -19.48 14.46 4.83
N GLU A 231 -19.82 15.56 5.49
CA GLU A 231 -21.16 15.82 6.02
C GLU A 231 -22.22 16.01 4.92
N GLN A 232 -21.84 16.44 3.71
CA GLN A 232 -22.79 16.64 2.60
C GLN A 232 -23.18 15.33 1.91
N PHE A 233 -22.39 14.27 2.06
CA PHE A 233 -22.61 12.99 1.39
C PHE A 233 -23.64 12.14 2.15
N GLY A 234 -24.94 12.40 1.94
CA GLY A 234 -26.03 11.59 2.47
C GLY A 234 -26.22 10.29 1.69
N MET A 235 -25.86 9.15 2.29
CA MET A 235 -25.95 7.82 1.69
C MET A 235 -27.22 7.10 2.12
N LEU A 236 -28.08 6.78 1.15
CA LEU A 236 -29.29 5.98 1.37
C LEU A 236 -28.94 4.49 1.52
N ASN A 237 -29.66 3.81 2.41
CA ASN A 237 -29.76 2.35 2.38
C ASN A 237 -31.06 1.87 1.73
N TYR A 238 -31.20 0.56 1.54
CA TYR A 238 -32.37 -0.03 0.91
C TYR A 238 -33.67 0.13 1.74
N ARG A 239 -33.56 0.41 3.04
CA ARG A 239 -34.71 0.74 3.92
C ARG A 239 -35.14 2.21 3.82
N GLY A 240 -34.41 3.05 3.09
CA GLY A 240 -34.65 4.49 2.98
C GLY A 240 -33.99 5.33 4.08
N GLU A 241 -33.14 4.74 4.93
CA GLU A 241 -32.42 5.46 5.98
C GLU A 241 -31.18 6.16 5.39
N VAL A 242 -30.93 7.40 5.81
CA VAL A 242 -29.79 8.20 5.35
C VAL A 242 -28.74 8.29 6.46
N LYS A 243 -27.47 8.08 6.11
CA LYS A 243 -26.32 8.45 6.96
C LYS A 243 -25.28 9.21 6.16
N ASN A 244 -24.65 10.19 6.77
CA ASN A 244 -23.51 10.86 6.17
C ASN A 244 -22.21 10.04 6.33
N LEU A 245 -21.15 10.43 5.62
CA LEU A 245 -19.88 9.71 5.67
C LEU A 245 -19.24 9.76 7.07
N CYS A 246 -19.39 10.85 7.82
CA CYS A 246 -18.84 10.95 9.17
C CYS A 246 -19.48 9.91 10.12
N GLU A 247 -20.79 9.71 10.03
CA GLU A 247 -21.53 8.71 10.82
C GLU A 247 -21.12 7.27 10.44
N ILE A 248 -21.03 6.99 9.14
CA ILE A 248 -20.63 5.67 8.62
C ILE A 248 -19.21 5.32 9.06
N PHE A 249 -18.26 6.24 8.86
CA PHE A 249 -16.86 5.99 9.16
C PHE A 249 -16.53 6.08 10.64
N GLY A 250 -17.33 6.76 11.46
CA GLY A 250 -17.16 6.83 12.90
C GLY A 250 -17.16 5.45 13.59
N GLN A 251 -17.79 4.45 12.97
CA GLN A 251 -17.84 3.06 13.44
C GLN A 251 -16.62 2.22 12.98
N THR A 252 -15.81 2.75 12.06
CA THR A 252 -14.63 2.07 11.52
C THR A 252 -13.39 2.34 12.37
N VAL A 253 -12.35 1.52 12.17
CA VAL A 253 -11.04 1.69 12.84
C VAL A 253 -10.44 3.08 12.57
N HIS A 254 -10.64 3.63 11.37
CA HIS A 254 -10.05 4.89 10.96
C HIS A 254 -10.83 6.12 11.44
N LYS A 255 -12.10 5.96 11.84
CA LYS A 255 -13.05 6.99 12.32
C LYS A 255 -13.37 8.14 11.36
N THR A 256 -12.44 8.48 10.47
CA THR A 256 -12.53 9.55 9.50
C THR A 256 -12.55 8.95 8.09
N PRO A 257 -13.44 9.41 7.20
CA PRO A 257 -13.45 8.98 5.82
C PRO A 257 -12.14 9.33 5.09
N PRO A 258 -11.63 8.45 4.21
CA PRO A 258 -10.54 8.81 3.30
C PRO A 258 -11.01 9.77 2.21
N ALA A 259 -10.09 10.56 1.65
CA ALA A 259 -10.39 11.45 0.54
C ALA A 259 -11.00 10.70 -0.66
N GLY A 260 -12.05 11.29 -1.25
CA GLY A 260 -12.83 10.70 -2.34
C GLY A 260 -13.79 9.58 -1.93
N ALA A 261 -14.01 9.36 -0.64
CA ALA A 261 -15.12 8.53 -0.16
C ALA A 261 -16.46 9.10 -0.66
N GLY A 262 -17.36 8.23 -1.12
CA GLY A 262 -18.64 8.62 -1.72
C GLY A 262 -18.59 8.95 -3.22
N GLU A 263 -17.42 9.09 -3.83
CA GLU A 263 -17.28 9.40 -5.26
C GLU A 263 -17.02 8.17 -6.16
N CYS A 264 -16.96 6.98 -5.57
CA CYS A 264 -16.77 5.73 -6.30
C CYS A 264 -18.02 5.36 -7.12
N ALA A 265 -17.87 4.47 -8.11
CA ALA A 265 -18.97 4.09 -8.99
C ALA A 265 -20.07 3.33 -8.22
N ALA A 266 -19.71 2.32 -7.42
CA ALA A 266 -20.68 1.52 -6.66
C ALA A 266 -21.66 2.33 -5.76
N PRO A 267 -21.21 3.25 -4.88
CA PRO A 267 -22.13 4.07 -4.10
C PRO A 267 -23.07 4.93 -4.95
N LYS A 268 -22.58 5.52 -6.05
CA LYS A 268 -23.41 6.36 -6.94
C LYS A 268 -24.51 5.56 -7.61
N LEU A 269 -24.21 4.34 -8.04
CA LEU A 269 -25.18 3.44 -8.65
C LEU A 269 -26.30 3.08 -7.68
N LEU A 270 -25.97 2.65 -6.46
CA LEU A 270 -26.97 2.29 -5.46
C LEU A 270 -27.78 3.50 -5.00
N GLN A 271 -27.13 4.65 -4.80
CA GLN A 271 -27.81 5.89 -4.45
C GLN A 271 -28.87 6.23 -5.49
N GLN A 272 -28.52 6.16 -6.78
CA GLN A 272 -29.46 6.44 -7.86
C GLN A 272 -30.61 5.43 -7.90
N ALA A 273 -30.34 4.15 -7.69
CA ALA A 273 -31.39 3.13 -7.64
C ALA A 273 -32.39 3.40 -6.50
N TYR A 274 -31.88 3.73 -5.31
CA TYR A 274 -32.71 3.99 -4.12
C TYR A 274 -33.53 5.27 -4.24
N LEU A 275 -32.98 6.34 -4.83
CA LEU A 275 -33.73 7.57 -5.12
C LEU A 275 -34.91 7.36 -6.06
N HIS A 276 -34.89 6.30 -6.87
CA HIS A 276 -35.94 5.95 -7.81
C HIS A 276 -36.81 4.76 -7.36
N GLY A 277 -36.60 4.22 -6.16
CA GLY A 277 -37.31 3.03 -5.69
C GLY A 277 -36.99 1.75 -6.48
N TRP A 278 -35.92 1.75 -7.28
CA TRP A 278 -35.56 0.60 -8.11
C TRP A 278 -34.83 -0.47 -7.30
N LYS A 279 -35.19 -1.74 -7.54
CA LYS A 279 -34.57 -2.90 -6.87
C LYS A 279 -33.20 -3.20 -7.50
N PRO A 280 -32.09 -3.12 -6.75
CA PRO A 280 -30.79 -3.58 -7.23
C PRO A 280 -30.78 -5.10 -7.41
N ILE A 281 -30.22 -5.58 -8.51
CA ILE A 281 -30.16 -7.02 -8.86
C ILE A 281 -28.72 -7.54 -8.84
N ALA A 282 -27.82 -6.89 -9.57
CA ALA A 282 -26.41 -7.30 -9.64
C ALA A 282 -25.55 -6.10 -9.99
N MET A 283 -24.29 -6.07 -9.54
CA MET A 283 -23.35 -5.01 -9.91
C MET A 283 -21.99 -5.55 -10.34
N ALA A 284 -21.26 -4.75 -11.10
CA ALA A 284 -19.86 -5.00 -11.41
C ALA A 284 -19.12 -3.67 -11.60
N GLU A 285 -17.86 -3.62 -11.19
CA GLU A 285 -16.95 -2.51 -11.48
C GLU A 285 -15.80 -3.01 -12.36
N PHE A 286 -15.34 -2.19 -13.29
CA PHE A 286 -14.23 -2.50 -14.18
C PHE A 286 -13.29 -1.32 -14.39
N TRP A 287 -12.01 -1.63 -14.58
CA TRP A 287 -10.97 -0.66 -14.87
C TRP A 287 -10.86 -0.42 -16.36
N TRP A 288 -10.68 0.84 -16.76
CA TRP A 288 -10.50 1.22 -18.16
C TRP A 288 -9.31 2.15 -18.31
N GLY A 289 -8.23 1.64 -18.89
CA GLY A 289 -6.99 2.37 -19.20
C GLY A 289 -5.76 1.74 -18.58
N ASP A 290 -4.66 2.49 -18.55
CA ASP A 290 -3.38 2.05 -17.98
C ASP A 290 -3.47 1.87 -16.47
N SER A 291 -2.58 1.04 -15.91
CA SER A 291 -2.47 0.86 -14.47
C SER A 291 -1.93 2.13 -13.80
N PRO A 292 -2.49 2.58 -12.66
CA PRO A 292 -1.88 3.63 -11.85
C PRO A 292 -0.48 3.24 -11.39
N LYS A 293 0.36 4.21 -11.03
CA LYS A 293 1.72 3.93 -10.51
C LYS A 293 1.73 3.23 -9.15
N THR A 294 0.67 3.37 -8.37
CA THR A 294 0.60 2.91 -6.97
C THR A 294 -0.19 1.62 -6.77
N GLU A 295 -0.90 1.17 -7.80
CA GLU A 295 -1.77 -0.01 -7.77
C GLU A 295 -1.62 -0.81 -9.06
N ILE A 296 -1.97 -2.09 -9.02
CA ILE A 296 -1.97 -2.96 -10.20
C ILE A 296 -3.42 -3.07 -10.69
N ARG A 297 -3.70 -2.53 -11.87
CA ARG A 297 -4.99 -2.59 -12.57
C ARG A 297 -4.77 -2.99 -14.02
N HIS A 298 -5.69 -3.79 -14.55
CA HIS A 298 -5.65 -4.31 -15.91
C HIS A 298 -6.83 -3.75 -16.69
N HIS A 299 -6.57 -3.27 -17.91
CA HIS A 299 -7.60 -2.70 -18.77
C HIS A 299 -8.72 -3.72 -19.06
N GLY A 300 -9.97 -3.31 -18.87
CA GLY A 300 -11.16 -4.16 -19.07
C GLY A 300 -11.39 -5.18 -17.95
N HIS A 301 -10.40 -5.38 -17.07
CA HIS A 301 -10.52 -6.26 -15.93
C HIS A 301 -11.44 -5.64 -14.89
N TYR A 302 -12.09 -6.52 -14.15
CA TYR A 302 -13.12 -6.12 -13.22
C TYR A 302 -12.69 -6.37 -11.78
N TYR A 303 -13.24 -5.56 -10.87
CA TYR A 303 -12.76 -5.48 -9.51
C TYR A 303 -13.93 -5.43 -8.52
N PRO A 304 -13.76 -5.97 -7.31
CA PRO A 304 -14.72 -5.75 -6.23
C PRO A 304 -14.69 -4.30 -5.77
N ALA A 305 -15.75 -3.90 -5.08
CA ALA A 305 -15.81 -2.59 -4.42
C ALA A 305 -14.64 -2.42 -3.45
N CYS A 306 -14.00 -1.25 -3.47
CA CYS A 306 -12.78 -1.03 -2.68
C CYS A 306 -13.05 -1.12 -1.16
N LYS A 307 -12.14 -1.80 -0.45
CA LYS A 307 -12.30 -2.06 0.99
C LYS A 307 -12.22 -0.78 1.84
N GLY A 308 -11.35 0.16 1.50
CA GLY A 308 -11.11 1.33 2.34
C GLY A 308 -12.19 2.41 2.26
N LYS A 309 -12.77 2.61 1.07
CA LYS A 309 -13.76 3.68 0.84
C LYS A 309 -15.18 3.14 0.68
N CYS A 310 -15.37 2.13 -0.16
CA CYS A 310 -16.70 1.63 -0.49
C CYS A 310 -17.23 0.68 0.57
N GLU A 311 -16.43 -0.22 1.14
CA GLU A 311 -16.96 -1.24 2.07
C GLU A 311 -17.75 -0.67 3.26
N PRO A 312 -17.26 0.35 4.01
CA PRO A 312 -18.07 0.95 5.07
C PRO A 312 -19.37 1.58 4.56
N ILE A 313 -19.31 2.25 3.41
CA ILE A 313 -20.48 2.89 2.79
C ILE A 313 -21.49 1.82 2.37
N LEU A 314 -21.04 0.81 1.64
CA LEU A 314 -21.88 -0.27 1.14
C LEU A 314 -22.46 -1.14 2.26
N GLN A 315 -21.74 -1.34 3.37
CA GLN A 315 -22.28 -1.99 4.56
C GLN A 315 -23.50 -1.26 5.12
N HIS A 316 -23.55 0.07 5.05
CA HIS A 316 -24.76 0.84 5.33
C HIS A 316 -25.77 0.70 4.19
N MET A 317 -25.36 0.96 2.95
CA MET A 317 -26.28 1.04 1.79
C MET A 317 -27.02 -0.29 1.51
N LEU A 318 -26.42 -1.43 1.82
CA LEU A 318 -27.02 -2.76 1.58
C LEU A 318 -27.97 -3.20 2.70
N GLN A 319 -28.12 -2.44 3.78
CA GLN A 319 -29.03 -2.81 4.87
C GLN A 319 -30.48 -2.86 4.38
N GLY A 320 -31.12 -4.01 4.62
CA GLY A 320 -32.47 -4.31 4.14
C GLY A 320 -32.51 -5.07 2.81
N LEU A 321 -31.42 -5.07 2.03
CA LEU A 321 -31.33 -5.83 0.78
C LEU A 321 -30.90 -7.26 1.07
N GLN A 322 -31.49 -8.24 0.39
CA GLN A 322 -31.03 -9.62 0.45
C GLN A 322 -29.77 -9.77 -0.42
N VAL A 323 -28.61 -9.93 0.21
CA VAL A 323 -27.31 -10.08 -0.46
C VAL A 323 -26.85 -11.54 -0.37
N GLU A 324 -26.19 -12.02 -1.42
CA GLU A 324 -25.48 -13.30 -1.38
C GLU A 324 -24.47 -13.36 -0.23
N GLU A 325 -24.26 -14.57 0.29
CA GLU A 325 -23.25 -14.81 1.34
C GLU A 325 -21.84 -14.59 0.79
N ASN A 326 -20.91 -14.19 1.66
CA ASN A 326 -19.51 -14.03 1.29
C ASN A 326 -18.95 -15.37 0.74
N PRO A 327 -18.59 -15.45 -0.55
CA PRO A 327 -18.11 -16.69 -1.16
C PRO A 327 -16.81 -17.21 -0.53
N MET A 328 -16.02 -16.34 0.11
CA MET A 328 -14.78 -16.73 0.78
C MET A 328 -15.03 -17.60 2.02
N LEU A 329 -16.12 -17.36 2.76
CA LEU A 329 -16.47 -18.16 3.94
C LEU A 329 -16.77 -19.62 3.56
N LYS A 330 -17.45 -19.83 2.43
CA LYS A 330 -17.75 -21.17 1.92
C LYS A 330 -16.48 -21.95 1.54
N ARG A 331 -15.47 -21.25 1.00
CA ARG A 331 -14.18 -21.87 0.63
C ARG A 331 -13.31 -22.24 1.83
N MET A 332 -13.51 -21.62 2.99
CA MET A 332 -12.74 -21.91 4.20
C MET A 332 -13.23 -23.17 4.95
N GLN A 333 -14.33 -23.77 4.50
CA GLN A 333 -14.91 -24.99 5.07
C GLN A 333 -14.40 -26.28 4.39
N VAL A 334 -13.20 -26.27 3.79
CA VAL A 334 -12.61 -27.50 3.24
C VAL A 334 -12.46 -28.52 4.39
N PRO A 335 -12.99 -29.76 4.24
CA PRO A 335 -12.88 -30.78 5.27
C PRO A 335 -11.44 -31.03 5.69
N SER A 336 -11.26 -31.39 6.95
CA SER A 336 -10.01 -31.88 7.56
C SER A 336 -9.45 -33.08 6.78
N GLN A 337 -8.69 -32.82 5.72
CA GLN A 337 -7.82 -33.83 5.12
C GLN A 337 -6.47 -33.81 5.84
N ASN A 338 -5.91 -34.98 6.09
CA ASN A 338 -4.56 -35.12 6.62
C ASN A 338 -3.59 -34.33 5.74
N LEU A 339 -2.83 -33.41 6.35
CA LEU A 339 -1.77 -32.70 5.65
C LEU A 339 -0.71 -33.69 5.20
N GLU A 340 -0.27 -33.60 3.94
CA GLU A 340 0.83 -34.43 3.44
C GLU A 340 2.13 -34.04 4.15
N ILE A 341 2.72 -34.98 4.87
CA ILE A 341 4.02 -34.82 5.53
C ILE A 341 5.10 -35.38 4.60
N VAL A 342 6.00 -34.52 4.16
CA VAL A 342 7.10 -34.86 3.23
C VAL A 342 8.34 -35.33 3.97
N TYR A 343 8.56 -34.78 5.17
CA TYR A 343 9.66 -35.17 6.06
C TYR A 343 9.22 -35.03 7.51
N GLU A 344 9.65 -35.96 8.36
CA GLU A 344 9.35 -35.94 9.78
C GLU A 344 10.44 -36.62 10.60
N ASP A 345 10.74 -36.02 11.75
CA ASP A 345 11.56 -36.61 12.79
C ASP A 345 11.02 -36.20 14.18
N PRO A 346 11.65 -36.58 15.30
CA PRO A 346 11.18 -36.20 16.64
C PRO A 346 11.14 -34.68 16.91
N TRP A 347 11.84 -33.87 16.13
CA TRP A 347 12.12 -32.47 16.39
C TRP A 347 11.34 -31.53 15.48
N LEU A 348 11.09 -31.92 14.23
CA LEU A 348 10.43 -31.10 13.22
C LEU A 348 9.67 -31.95 12.18
N SER A 349 8.86 -31.26 11.37
CA SER A 349 8.18 -31.83 10.22
C SER A 349 8.20 -30.82 9.06
N VAL A 350 8.18 -31.31 7.82
CA VAL A 350 7.96 -30.51 6.61
C VAL A 350 6.72 -31.04 5.93
N ILE A 351 5.73 -30.17 5.77
CA ILE A 351 4.47 -30.51 5.12
C ILE A 351 4.40 -29.93 3.72
N ASN A 352 3.59 -30.53 2.84
CA ASN A 352 3.14 -29.93 1.60
C ASN A 352 1.78 -29.28 1.82
N LYS A 353 1.76 -27.94 1.96
CA LYS A 353 0.52 -27.19 2.19
C LYS A 353 -0.33 -27.16 0.92
N PRO A 354 -1.63 -27.53 0.96
CA PRO A 354 -2.52 -27.34 -0.17
C PRO A 354 -2.81 -25.86 -0.44
N ALA A 355 -3.09 -25.51 -1.70
CA ALA A 355 -3.58 -24.18 -2.06
C ALA A 355 -4.97 -23.94 -1.44
N GLY A 356 -5.24 -22.71 -1.00
CA GLY A 356 -6.53 -22.33 -0.38
C GLY A 356 -6.58 -22.44 1.14
N MET A 357 -5.62 -23.12 1.78
CA MET A 357 -5.55 -23.26 3.24
C MET A 357 -4.68 -22.17 3.88
N LEU A 358 -5.14 -21.58 5.00
CA LEU A 358 -4.35 -20.64 5.79
C LEU A 358 -3.16 -21.32 6.48
N SER A 359 -2.00 -20.66 6.51
CA SER A 359 -0.83 -21.14 7.28
C SER A 359 -1.01 -20.98 8.80
N VAL A 360 -1.70 -19.94 9.22
CA VAL A 360 -1.98 -19.59 10.63
C VAL A 360 -3.42 -19.07 10.73
N PRO A 361 -4.06 -19.14 11.92
CA PRO A 361 -5.45 -18.71 12.08
C PRO A 361 -5.67 -17.26 11.64
N GLY A 362 -6.82 -17.01 11.02
CA GLY A 362 -7.26 -15.70 10.58
C GLY A 362 -7.89 -14.88 11.71
N LYS A 363 -8.61 -13.81 11.36
CA LYS A 363 -9.50 -13.11 12.30
C LYS A 363 -10.76 -13.90 12.62
N GLU A 364 -11.15 -14.77 11.70
CA GLU A 364 -12.26 -15.71 11.84
C GLU A 364 -11.66 -17.07 12.17
N ASP A 365 -12.41 -17.90 12.91
CA ASP A 365 -12.01 -19.24 13.38
C ASP A 365 -11.97 -20.28 12.25
N ALA A 366 -11.33 -19.94 11.13
CA ALA A 366 -11.12 -20.84 10.02
C ALA A 366 -9.96 -21.81 10.29
N VAL A 367 -10.13 -23.05 9.82
CA VAL A 367 -9.10 -24.10 9.89
C VAL A 367 -7.82 -23.64 9.18
N SER A 368 -6.67 -23.90 9.81
CA SER A 368 -5.35 -23.54 9.30
C SER A 368 -4.35 -24.68 9.49
N VAL A 369 -3.21 -24.62 8.80
CA VAL A 369 -2.09 -25.54 9.03
C VAL A 369 -1.72 -25.57 10.52
N TYR A 370 -1.62 -24.41 11.15
CA TYR A 370 -1.28 -24.34 12.58
C TYR A 370 -2.28 -25.12 13.46
N SER A 371 -3.59 -24.99 13.22
CA SER A 371 -4.59 -25.69 14.04
C SER A 371 -4.51 -27.22 13.84
N LEU A 372 -4.39 -27.68 12.59
CA LEU A 372 -4.26 -29.10 12.27
C LEU A 372 -2.97 -29.70 12.84
N MET A 373 -1.83 -29.02 12.69
CA MET A 373 -0.57 -29.50 13.24
C MET A 373 -0.54 -29.46 14.78
N ARG A 374 -1.33 -28.58 15.41
CA ARG A 374 -1.45 -28.53 16.87
C ARG A 374 -2.26 -29.69 17.42
N GLU A 375 -3.31 -30.10 16.72
CA GLU A 375 -4.06 -31.32 17.03
C GLU A 375 -3.18 -32.57 16.81
N GLN A 376 -2.38 -32.58 15.74
CA GLN A 376 -1.50 -33.71 15.43
C GLN A 376 -0.30 -33.85 16.37
N TYR A 377 0.24 -32.75 16.88
CA TYR A 377 1.37 -32.73 17.81
C TYR A 377 0.98 -32.07 19.14
N PRO A 378 0.15 -32.74 19.98
CA PRO A 378 -0.29 -32.18 21.25
C PRO A 378 0.87 -31.97 22.24
N GLU A 379 1.92 -32.80 22.15
CA GLU A 379 3.11 -32.74 23.00
C GLU A 379 4.11 -31.61 22.63
N ALA A 380 3.84 -30.84 21.56
CA ALA A 380 4.76 -29.81 21.12
C ALA A 380 4.79 -28.60 22.09
N ASP A 381 5.95 -28.35 22.71
CA ASP A 381 6.14 -27.37 23.80
C ASP A 381 6.38 -25.91 23.34
N GLY A 382 6.35 -25.65 22.03
CA GLY A 382 6.63 -24.34 21.43
C GLY A 382 5.65 -23.94 20.34
N PRO A 383 5.84 -22.76 19.72
CA PRO A 383 5.11 -22.40 18.51
C PRO A 383 5.48 -23.37 17.38
N LEU A 384 4.48 -23.87 16.65
CA LEU A 384 4.69 -24.81 15.55
C LEU A 384 5.24 -24.14 14.28
N THR A 385 4.75 -22.94 13.95
CA THR A 385 5.06 -22.29 12.69
C THR A 385 6.29 -21.38 12.79
N VAL A 386 7.30 -21.65 11.96
CA VAL A 386 8.55 -20.86 11.87
C VAL A 386 8.53 -19.84 10.73
N HIS A 387 7.71 -20.10 9.72
CA HIS A 387 7.46 -19.24 8.56
C HIS A 387 6.04 -19.51 8.04
N ARG A 388 5.61 -18.78 7.01
CA ARG A 388 4.26 -18.87 6.46
C ARG A 388 4.25 -18.79 4.94
N LEU A 389 3.30 -19.48 4.34
CA LEU A 389 2.88 -19.29 2.95
C LEU A 389 1.57 -18.50 2.90
N ASP A 390 1.32 -17.82 1.78
CA ASP A 390 0.01 -17.21 1.54
C ASP A 390 -1.07 -18.30 1.47
N MET A 391 -2.32 -17.93 1.75
CA MET A 391 -3.46 -18.87 1.71
C MET A 391 -3.53 -19.61 0.37
N ALA A 392 -3.42 -18.87 -0.74
CA ALA A 392 -3.51 -19.42 -2.09
C ALA A 392 -2.23 -20.13 -2.55
N THR A 393 -1.07 -19.91 -1.91
CA THR A 393 0.19 -20.56 -2.26
C THR A 393 0.21 -22.00 -1.72
N SER A 394 0.75 -22.92 -2.52
CA SER A 394 0.95 -24.33 -2.12
C SER A 394 2.41 -24.63 -1.85
N GLY A 395 2.73 -25.80 -1.28
CA GLY A 395 4.10 -26.31 -1.20
C GLY A 395 4.68 -26.39 0.21
N LEU A 396 6.01 -26.56 0.25
CA LEU A 396 6.76 -26.93 1.44
C LEU A 396 6.67 -25.89 2.57
N MET A 397 6.33 -26.36 3.77
CA MET A 397 6.28 -25.55 4.98
C MET A 397 6.86 -26.30 6.20
N LEU A 398 7.87 -25.69 6.86
CA LEU A 398 8.46 -26.19 8.10
C LEU A 398 7.55 -26.01 9.32
N ILE A 399 7.49 -27.06 10.14
CA ILE A 399 6.81 -27.16 11.43
C ILE A 399 7.84 -27.58 12.49
N ALA A 400 8.00 -26.80 13.54
CA ALA A 400 8.86 -27.12 14.67
C ALA A 400 8.05 -27.82 15.78
N LYS A 401 8.49 -29.00 16.25
CA LYS A 401 7.81 -29.73 17.33
C LYS A 401 8.29 -29.30 18.72
N THR A 402 9.44 -28.63 18.81
CA THR A 402 9.95 -28.11 20.08
C THR A 402 10.30 -26.63 20.03
N LYS A 403 10.23 -25.95 21.18
CA LYS A 403 10.59 -24.54 21.35
C LYS A 403 12.04 -24.26 20.96
N ARG A 404 12.97 -25.16 21.29
CA ARG A 404 14.39 -25.05 20.93
C ARG A 404 14.58 -25.07 19.41
N VAL A 405 13.91 -26.01 18.73
CA VAL A 405 13.95 -26.14 17.26
C VAL A 405 13.33 -24.91 16.61
N HIS A 406 12.19 -24.43 17.12
CA HIS A 406 11.51 -23.22 16.64
C HIS A 406 12.43 -22.01 16.67
N GLN A 407 13.09 -21.74 17.81
CA GLN A 407 14.01 -20.60 17.97
C GLN A 407 15.19 -20.68 17.00
N ASN A 408 15.77 -21.87 16.82
CA ASN A 408 16.89 -22.07 15.90
C ASN A 408 16.47 -21.83 14.44
N LEU A 409 15.38 -22.45 13.98
CA LEU A 409 14.87 -22.26 12.63
C LEU A 409 14.48 -20.79 12.38
N GLN A 410 13.84 -20.12 13.34
CA GLN A 410 13.53 -18.70 13.24
C GLN A 410 14.81 -17.86 13.05
N ALA A 411 15.89 -18.18 13.77
CA ALA A 411 17.18 -17.52 13.59
C ALA A 411 17.76 -17.76 12.19
N GLN A 412 17.64 -18.97 11.64
CA GLN A 412 18.07 -19.27 10.27
C GLN A 412 17.29 -18.46 9.23
N PHE A 413 15.97 -18.33 9.37
CA PHE A 413 15.15 -17.47 8.51
C PHE A 413 15.53 -15.99 8.64
N LYS A 414 15.71 -15.50 9.88
CA LYS A 414 16.10 -14.11 10.16
C LYS A 414 17.46 -13.77 9.53
N ASN A 415 18.41 -14.71 9.61
CA ASN A 415 19.77 -14.58 9.08
C ASN A 415 19.88 -14.99 7.59
N ARG A 416 18.76 -15.32 6.93
CA ARG A 416 18.68 -15.69 5.50
C ARG A 416 19.54 -16.92 5.12
N LEU A 417 19.70 -17.85 6.06
CA LEU A 417 20.45 -19.10 5.85
C LEU A 417 19.59 -20.16 5.14
N VAL A 418 18.26 -20.05 5.23
CA VAL A 418 17.32 -20.94 4.55
C VAL A 418 17.23 -20.58 3.06
N ARG A 419 17.52 -21.54 2.18
CA ARG A 419 17.32 -21.39 0.73
C ARG A 419 15.93 -21.88 0.34
N LYS A 420 15.26 -21.11 -0.51
CA LYS A 420 13.89 -21.39 -0.97
C LYS A 420 13.86 -21.24 -2.49
N ARG A 421 13.18 -22.16 -3.18
CA ARG A 421 12.82 -22.03 -4.59
C ARG A 421 11.31 -22.19 -4.72
N TYR A 422 10.69 -21.30 -5.46
CA TYR A 422 9.29 -21.38 -5.82
C TYR A 422 9.15 -21.55 -7.32
N VAL A 423 8.20 -22.34 -7.76
CA VAL A 423 7.82 -22.42 -9.18
C VAL A 423 6.50 -21.70 -9.36
N ALA A 424 6.41 -20.90 -10.42
CA ALA A 424 5.20 -20.18 -10.79
C ALA A 424 4.95 -20.24 -12.29
N LEU A 425 3.67 -20.12 -12.66
CA LEU A 425 3.24 -19.92 -14.05
C LEU A 425 2.70 -18.49 -14.20
N LEU A 426 3.31 -17.70 -15.08
CA LEU A 426 2.98 -16.30 -15.31
C LEU A 426 2.18 -16.13 -16.61
N GLU A 427 1.24 -15.18 -16.57
CA GLU A 427 0.56 -14.64 -17.74
C GLU A 427 1.47 -13.59 -18.39
N GLY A 428 2.02 -13.89 -19.57
CA GLY A 428 3.00 -13.06 -20.27
C GLY A 428 4.36 -13.73 -20.51
N ILE A 429 5.18 -13.08 -21.33
CA ILE A 429 6.54 -13.53 -21.68
C ILE A 429 7.57 -12.69 -20.93
N VAL A 430 8.33 -13.34 -20.04
CA VAL A 430 9.48 -12.70 -19.39
C VAL A 430 10.67 -12.70 -20.35
N PRO A 431 11.19 -11.53 -20.74
CA PRO A 431 12.17 -11.43 -21.82
C PRO A 431 13.55 -11.95 -21.41
N LYS A 432 13.96 -11.75 -20.15
CA LYS A 432 15.28 -12.17 -19.64
C LYS A 432 15.21 -13.57 -19.05
N ASP A 433 16.23 -14.39 -19.30
CA ASP A 433 16.31 -15.76 -18.76
C ASP A 433 16.57 -15.79 -17.26
N LYS A 434 17.30 -14.81 -16.73
CA LYS A 434 17.57 -14.64 -15.30
C LYS A 434 17.83 -13.17 -14.98
N ASP A 435 17.31 -12.69 -13.87
CA ASP A 435 17.58 -11.35 -13.34
C ASP A 435 17.13 -11.26 -11.87
N THR A 436 17.21 -10.06 -11.29
CA THR A 436 16.75 -9.73 -9.95
C THR A 436 15.68 -8.64 -10.01
N VAL A 437 14.58 -8.83 -9.28
CA VAL A 437 13.59 -7.77 -9.00
C VAL A 437 13.83 -7.22 -7.60
N ASP A 438 14.13 -5.93 -7.50
CA ASP A 438 14.30 -5.18 -6.25
C ASP A 438 13.29 -4.04 -6.19
N LEU A 439 12.16 -4.31 -5.56
CA LEU A 439 11.07 -3.35 -5.39
C LEU A 439 10.63 -3.36 -3.93
N PRO A 440 10.72 -2.25 -3.19
CA PRO A 440 10.34 -2.18 -1.77
C PRO A 440 8.83 -2.28 -1.60
N LEU A 441 8.37 -3.06 -0.60
CA LEU A 441 6.96 -3.42 -0.42
C LEU A 441 6.42 -2.98 0.96
N CYS A 442 5.18 -2.52 1.00
CA CYS A 442 4.42 -2.30 2.24
C CYS A 442 2.94 -2.69 2.08
N LEU A 443 2.25 -2.83 3.22
CA LEU A 443 0.81 -3.07 3.27
C LEU A 443 0.06 -1.87 2.68
N ASN A 444 -0.94 -2.10 1.82
CA ASN A 444 -1.90 -1.08 1.45
C ASN A 444 -2.91 -0.91 2.59
N PRO A 445 -2.91 0.22 3.33
CA PRO A 445 -3.78 0.40 4.49
C PRO A 445 -5.26 0.46 4.11
N LEU A 446 -5.57 0.89 2.87
CA LEU A 446 -6.94 1.06 2.37
C LEU A 446 -7.48 -0.18 1.66
N ASP A 447 -6.66 -1.20 1.40
CA ASP A 447 -7.10 -2.37 0.63
C ASP A 447 -6.48 -3.66 1.15
N ARG A 448 -6.61 -3.89 2.47
CA ARG A 448 -6.07 -5.10 3.11
C ARG A 448 -6.80 -6.34 2.56
N PRO A 449 -6.08 -7.46 2.27
CA PRO A 449 -4.69 -7.75 2.63
C PRO A 449 -3.64 -7.40 1.54
N ARG A 450 -3.99 -6.62 0.51
CA ARG A 450 -3.04 -6.28 -0.57
C ARG A 450 -1.85 -5.50 -0.03
N GLN A 451 -0.68 -5.84 -0.53
CA GLN A 451 0.54 -5.02 -0.44
C GLN A 451 0.73 -4.24 -1.73
N MET A 452 1.59 -3.21 -1.68
CA MET A 452 1.92 -2.31 -2.78
C MET A 452 3.43 -2.02 -2.81
N VAL A 453 3.94 -1.57 -3.95
CA VAL A 453 5.30 -1.03 -4.08
C VAL A 453 5.31 0.40 -3.55
N HIS A 454 6.27 0.72 -2.68
CA HIS A 454 6.40 2.07 -2.13
C HIS A 454 7.86 2.39 -1.82
N THR A 455 8.42 3.44 -2.43
CA THR A 455 9.85 3.77 -2.33
C THR A 455 10.24 4.32 -0.96
N GLU A 456 9.42 5.18 -0.36
CA GLU A 456 9.77 5.84 0.92
C GLU A 456 9.51 4.97 2.16
N HIS A 457 8.38 4.26 2.19
CA HIS A 457 7.92 3.49 3.37
C HIS A 457 7.93 1.97 3.15
N GLY A 458 8.27 1.51 1.93
CA GLY A 458 8.37 0.09 1.63
C GLY A 458 9.59 -0.53 2.27
N LYS A 459 9.43 -1.75 2.78
CA LYS A 459 10.56 -2.55 3.26
C LYS A 459 11.30 -3.13 2.06
N PRO A 460 12.65 -3.14 2.03
CA PRO A 460 13.41 -3.77 0.96
C PRO A 460 12.95 -5.21 0.72
N ALA A 461 12.71 -5.53 -0.55
CA ALA A 461 12.25 -6.83 -1.00
C ALA A 461 12.94 -7.20 -2.30
N ILE A 462 13.69 -8.32 -2.29
CA ILE A 462 14.56 -8.75 -3.38
C ILE A 462 14.23 -10.21 -3.74
N THR A 463 14.00 -10.44 -5.03
CA THR A 463 13.72 -11.76 -5.61
C THR A 463 14.61 -11.97 -6.82
N ASP A 464 15.45 -13.00 -6.80
CA ASP A 464 16.08 -13.48 -8.03
C ASP A 464 15.14 -14.42 -8.75
N TYR A 465 15.23 -14.49 -10.07
CA TYR A 465 14.43 -15.42 -10.85
C TYR A 465 15.23 -16.05 -11.98
N GLN A 466 14.71 -17.18 -12.46
CA GLN A 466 15.18 -17.87 -13.64
C GLN A 466 13.97 -18.39 -14.42
N VAL A 467 13.88 -18.05 -15.70
CA VAL A 467 12.89 -18.62 -16.62
C VAL A 467 13.24 -20.09 -16.83
N LEU A 468 12.27 -20.96 -16.57
CA LEU A 468 12.39 -22.40 -16.81
C LEU A 468 11.92 -22.73 -18.22
N GLU A 469 10.80 -22.13 -18.64
CA GLU A 469 10.18 -22.42 -19.92
C GLU A 469 9.30 -21.25 -20.38
N ARG A 470 9.24 -21.01 -21.70
CA ARG A 470 8.29 -20.07 -22.33
C ARG A 470 7.29 -20.89 -23.12
N LEU A 471 6.02 -20.83 -22.70
CA LEU A 471 4.92 -21.67 -23.17
C LEU A 471 4.02 -20.88 -24.12
N ASP A 472 3.72 -21.48 -25.28
CA ASP A 472 2.71 -21.03 -26.26
C ASP A 472 2.84 -19.56 -26.71
N GLY A 473 4.03 -18.97 -26.57
CA GLY A 473 4.29 -17.56 -26.84
C GLY A 473 3.52 -16.56 -25.95
N LYS A 474 2.84 -17.03 -24.90
CA LYS A 474 1.98 -16.19 -24.04
C LYS A 474 2.23 -16.38 -22.54
N ARG A 475 2.86 -17.48 -22.12
CA ARG A 475 3.03 -17.81 -20.70
C ARG A 475 4.49 -18.12 -20.38
N THR A 476 4.88 -17.94 -19.13
CA THR A 476 6.25 -18.23 -18.67
C THR A 476 6.21 -19.08 -17.40
N ARG A 477 6.82 -20.26 -17.43
CA ARG A 477 7.13 -21.03 -16.22
C ARG A 477 8.46 -20.52 -15.66
N ILE A 478 8.47 -20.14 -14.39
CA ILE A 478 9.59 -19.43 -13.77
C ILE A 478 9.91 -19.98 -12.39
N ALA A 479 11.19 -20.03 -12.06
CA ALA A 479 11.69 -20.27 -10.71
C ALA A 479 12.00 -18.94 -10.02
N PHE A 480 11.44 -18.73 -8.83
CA PHE A 480 11.75 -17.61 -7.95
C PHE A 480 12.62 -18.03 -6.77
N TYR A 481 13.61 -17.21 -6.44
CA TYR A 481 14.54 -17.37 -5.32
C TYR A 481 14.45 -16.13 -4.42
N PRO A 482 13.48 -16.06 -3.51
CA PRO A 482 13.26 -14.88 -2.67
C PRO A 482 14.34 -14.73 -1.60
N ARG A 483 15.23 -13.73 -1.74
CA ARG A 483 16.25 -13.37 -0.73
C ARG A 483 15.62 -12.80 0.54
N THR A 484 14.51 -12.10 0.40
CA THR A 484 13.66 -11.62 1.49
C THR A 484 12.34 -12.38 1.55
N GLY A 485 11.57 -12.23 2.63
CA GLY A 485 10.26 -12.89 2.78
C GLY A 485 9.18 -11.87 3.16
N ARG A 486 8.86 -10.93 2.26
CA ARG A 486 7.75 -9.98 2.49
C ARG A 486 6.42 -10.61 2.06
N THR A 487 5.33 -10.20 2.71
CA THR A 487 3.97 -10.62 2.35
C THR A 487 3.73 -10.39 0.86
N HIS A 488 3.19 -11.37 0.15
CA HIS A 488 2.89 -11.32 -1.29
C HIS A 488 4.07 -10.91 -2.20
N GLN A 489 5.32 -11.04 -1.76
CA GLN A 489 6.49 -10.50 -2.48
C GLN A 489 6.58 -10.99 -3.93
N LEU A 490 6.56 -12.30 -4.13
CA LEU A 490 6.68 -12.92 -5.46
C LEU A 490 5.54 -12.49 -6.40
N ARG A 491 4.34 -12.41 -5.84
CA ARG A 491 3.11 -12.05 -6.55
C ARG A 491 3.17 -10.62 -7.10
N ILE A 492 3.64 -9.67 -6.27
CA ILE A 492 3.79 -8.27 -6.69
C ILE A 492 4.98 -8.10 -7.62
N HIS A 493 6.12 -8.72 -7.33
CA HIS A 493 7.29 -8.65 -8.21
C HIS A 493 6.99 -9.20 -9.61
N ALA A 494 6.16 -10.24 -9.71
CA ALA A 494 5.66 -10.75 -10.98
C ALA A 494 4.71 -9.76 -11.67
N ALA A 495 3.67 -9.30 -10.97
CA ALA A 495 2.59 -8.52 -11.58
C ALA A 495 2.91 -7.03 -11.84
N HIS A 496 3.76 -6.41 -11.02
CA HIS A 496 3.97 -4.97 -11.06
C HIS A 496 4.65 -4.52 -12.36
N PRO A 497 4.27 -3.36 -12.96
CA PRO A 497 4.88 -2.87 -14.21
C PRO A 497 6.38 -2.62 -14.14
N LEU A 498 6.89 -2.21 -12.97
CA LEU A 498 8.34 -2.05 -12.72
C LEU A 498 9.04 -3.37 -12.35
N GLY A 499 8.29 -4.46 -12.21
CA GLY A 499 8.80 -5.80 -11.92
C GLY A 499 8.91 -6.61 -13.20
N LEU A 500 8.22 -7.76 -13.27
CA LEU A 500 8.16 -8.58 -14.49
C LEU A 500 7.02 -8.19 -15.42
N HIS A 501 6.03 -7.42 -14.94
CA HIS A 501 4.81 -7.09 -15.68
C HIS A 501 4.09 -8.33 -16.25
N CYS A 502 4.22 -9.46 -15.58
CA CYS A 502 3.63 -10.75 -15.96
C CYS A 502 3.01 -11.34 -14.68
N PRO A 503 1.72 -11.08 -14.37
CA PRO A 503 1.11 -11.56 -13.13
C PRO A 503 1.09 -13.09 -13.08
N ILE A 504 1.13 -13.66 -11.87
CA ILE A 504 0.97 -15.11 -11.68
C ILE A 504 -0.45 -15.50 -12.06
N ILE A 505 -0.60 -16.58 -12.84
CA ILE A 505 -1.91 -17.11 -13.24
C ILE A 505 -2.71 -17.46 -11.99
N GLY A 506 -3.98 -17.05 -11.96
CA GLY A 506 -4.90 -17.28 -10.87
C GLY A 506 -4.68 -16.42 -9.63
N ASP A 507 -3.85 -15.38 -9.71
CA ASP A 507 -3.71 -14.40 -8.64
C ASP A 507 -4.91 -13.44 -8.58
N GLU A 508 -5.92 -13.79 -7.79
CA GLU A 508 -7.12 -12.97 -7.57
C GLU A 508 -6.83 -11.56 -7.01
N LEU A 509 -5.65 -11.33 -6.45
CA LEU A 509 -5.27 -9.99 -6.02
C LEU A 509 -4.60 -9.23 -7.17
N TYR A 510 -3.51 -9.74 -7.74
CA TYR A 510 -2.64 -8.95 -8.61
C TYR A 510 -2.75 -9.26 -10.11
N GLY A 511 -3.51 -10.29 -10.46
CA GLY A 511 -3.73 -10.73 -11.84
C GLY A 511 -5.19 -11.08 -12.05
N GLU A 512 -5.40 -12.12 -12.87
CA GLU A 512 -6.72 -12.64 -13.14
C GLU A 512 -6.99 -13.91 -12.32
N LYS A 513 -8.22 -14.02 -11.82
CA LYS A 513 -8.67 -15.18 -11.06
C LYS A 513 -8.79 -16.41 -11.97
N ALA A 514 -8.34 -17.54 -11.47
CA ALA A 514 -8.47 -18.86 -12.09
C ALA A 514 -8.94 -19.88 -11.03
N ASP A 515 -8.79 -21.16 -11.32
CA ASP A 515 -9.08 -22.28 -10.41
C ASP A 515 -8.20 -22.27 -9.15
N ARG A 516 -6.91 -21.89 -9.29
CA ARG A 516 -5.95 -21.75 -8.19
C ARG A 516 -4.88 -20.71 -8.51
N LEU A 517 -4.13 -20.28 -7.48
CA LEU A 517 -2.87 -19.56 -7.70
C LEU A 517 -1.78 -20.55 -8.14
N TYR A 518 -1.18 -20.30 -9.30
CA TYR A 518 -0.08 -21.09 -9.86
C TYR A 518 1.26 -20.63 -9.26
N LEU A 519 1.39 -20.77 -7.94
CA LEU A 519 2.61 -20.52 -7.17
C LEU A 519 2.81 -21.65 -6.13
N HIS A 520 3.95 -22.31 -6.21
CA HIS A 520 4.30 -23.47 -5.38
C HIS A 520 5.67 -23.30 -4.73
N ALA A 521 5.76 -23.53 -3.43
CA ALA A 521 7.02 -23.58 -2.67
C ALA A 521 7.69 -24.95 -2.88
N GLU A 522 8.39 -25.09 -3.99
CA GLU A 522 8.91 -26.38 -4.49
C GLU A 522 10.12 -26.91 -3.73
N TYR A 523 11.03 -26.04 -3.28
CA TYR A 523 12.30 -26.45 -2.65
C TYR A 523 12.58 -25.69 -1.36
N LEU A 524 13.10 -26.43 -0.38
CA LEU A 524 13.59 -25.91 0.88
C LEU A 524 14.94 -26.54 1.25
N GLU A 525 15.90 -25.71 1.66
CA GLU A 525 17.18 -26.16 2.22
C GLU A 525 17.51 -25.36 3.49
N PHE A 526 17.81 -26.09 4.57
CA PHE A 526 18.10 -25.53 5.88
C PHE A 526 19.06 -26.45 6.67
N THR A 527 19.64 -25.93 7.75
CA THR A 527 20.47 -26.72 8.65
C THR A 527 19.59 -27.34 9.74
N HIS A 528 19.65 -28.64 9.94
CA HIS A 528 18.88 -29.32 10.95
C HIS A 528 19.29 -28.84 12.37
N PRO A 529 18.36 -28.33 13.21
CA PRO A 529 18.72 -27.69 14.49
C PRO A 529 19.40 -28.57 15.54
N ILE A 530 19.25 -29.90 15.43
CA ILE A 530 19.86 -30.88 16.35
C ILE A 530 21.13 -31.52 15.77
N THR A 531 21.03 -32.16 14.60
CA THR A 531 22.18 -32.85 13.96
C THR A 531 23.20 -31.89 13.33
N GLY A 532 22.82 -30.67 12.98
CA GLY A 532 23.69 -29.73 12.25
C GLY A 532 23.88 -30.07 10.77
N GLU A 533 23.24 -31.13 10.27
CA GLU A 533 23.33 -31.53 8.87
C GLU A 533 22.47 -30.64 7.95
N THR A 534 22.81 -30.58 6.67
CA THR A 534 22.00 -29.85 5.69
C THR A 534 20.87 -30.72 5.18
N VAL A 535 19.62 -30.30 5.40
CA VAL A 535 18.41 -30.96 4.90
C VAL A 535 17.96 -30.27 3.62
N ARG A 536 17.69 -31.05 2.57
CA ARG A 536 17.18 -30.58 1.26
C ARG A 536 15.92 -31.34 0.93
N ILE A 537 14.81 -30.63 0.74
CA ILE A 537 13.51 -31.23 0.44
C ILE A 537 12.97 -30.56 -0.81
N THR A 538 12.46 -31.40 -1.72
CA THR A 538 11.81 -30.97 -2.96
C THR A 538 10.45 -31.63 -3.06
N LYS A 539 9.43 -30.85 -3.43
CA LYS A 539 8.12 -31.33 -3.86
C LYS A 539 7.75 -30.58 -5.13
N GLU A 540 7.75 -31.27 -6.27
CA GLU A 540 7.53 -30.64 -7.58
C GLU A 540 6.13 -30.04 -7.69
N ALA A 541 6.05 -28.89 -8.37
CA ALA A 541 4.77 -28.29 -8.70
C ALA A 541 3.98 -29.16 -9.70
N GLU A 542 2.66 -29.23 -9.52
CA GLU A 542 1.75 -29.99 -10.40
C GLU A 542 1.50 -29.31 -11.76
N PHE A 543 2.15 -28.16 -12.05
CA PHE A 543 1.78 -27.25 -13.15
C PHE A 543 2.94 -26.63 -13.91
#